data_AF-A0A960R5S7-F1
#
_entry.id   AF-A0A960R5S7-F1
#
_cell.length_a   1.000
_cell.length_b   1.000
_cell.length_c   1.000
_cell.angle_alpha   90.00
_cell.angle_beta   90.00
_cell.angle_gamma   90.00
#
_symmetry.space_group_name_H-M   'P 1'
#
loop_
_entity.id
_entity.type
_entity.pdbx_description
1 polymer ?
#
loop_
_entity_poly.entity_id
_entity_poly.type
_entity_poly.pdbx_seq_one_letter_code
_entity_poly.pdbx_strand_id
1 'polypeptide(L)'
;MVKVDGFSVPYRSVTISSPVQEILAEVFVEEGDTVKKGQPLAQLFDEKEQIEFRRFEKLLEKRKFDAQASENLLKGNLLSKEKALAAEAELELAQVDYDLAKTKLEEKTIKSTVDGIVIRRMVEPGESVDRIQPLIEVVNIDRLTLQFYLEPALLDRLAIGDQIPFHITDAPE
;
A
#
# COMPACT_ATOMS: atom_id res chain seq x y z
N MET A 1 -37.36 0.85 26.34
CA MET A 1 -36.58 0.92 25.09
C MET A 1 -36.83 2.29 24.48
N VAL A 2 -35.79 3.05 24.17
CA VAL A 2 -35.90 4.37 23.54
C VAL A 2 -35.61 4.16 22.05
N LYS A 3 -36.47 4.68 21.18
CA LYS A 3 -36.21 4.70 19.75
C LYS A 3 -35.50 6.00 19.41
N VAL A 4 -34.42 5.90 18.65
CA VAL A 4 -33.64 7.04 18.17
C VAL A 4 -33.39 6.84 16.69
N ASP A 5 -33.50 7.92 15.93
CA ASP A 5 -33.13 7.91 14.53
C ASP A 5 -31.61 8.09 14.41
N GLY A 6 -31.00 7.28 13.54
CA GLY A 6 -29.57 7.27 13.33
C GLY A 6 -29.18 6.53 12.06
N PHE A 7 -27.89 6.57 11.75
CA PHE A 7 -27.31 5.93 10.59
C PHE A 7 -25.99 5.27 10.96
N SER A 8 -25.67 4.16 10.29
CA SER A 8 -24.36 3.52 10.41
C SER A 8 -23.38 4.18 9.45
N VAL A 9 -22.22 4.58 9.97
CA VAL A 9 -21.07 4.94 9.15
C VAL A 9 -19.96 3.91 9.32
N PRO A 10 -19.17 3.65 8.29
CA PRO A 10 -18.01 2.79 8.43
C PRO A 10 -17.01 3.38 9.43
N TYR A 11 -16.36 2.51 10.19
CA TYR A 11 -15.35 2.94 11.17
C TYR A 11 -14.13 3.59 10.50
N ARG A 12 -13.78 3.19 9.27
CA ARG A 12 -12.64 3.73 8.55
C ARG A 12 -12.88 3.72 7.04
N SER A 13 -12.81 4.90 6.41
CA SER A 13 -12.66 5.04 4.96
C SER A 13 -11.21 5.45 4.65
N VAL A 14 -10.63 4.89 3.59
CA VAL A 14 -9.31 5.26 3.10
C VAL A 14 -9.38 5.52 1.59
N THR A 15 -8.98 6.71 1.20
CA THR A 15 -8.75 7.06 -0.21
C THR A 15 -7.33 6.68 -0.60
N ILE A 16 -7.21 5.87 -1.65
CA ILE A 16 -5.95 5.43 -2.22
C ILE A 16 -5.67 6.31 -3.43
N SER A 17 -4.51 6.94 -3.42
CA SER A 17 -4.08 7.90 -4.43
C SER A 17 -2.83 7.43 -5.17
N SER A 18 -2.57 8.01 -6.33
CA SER A 18 -1.33 7.76 -7.06
C SER A 18 -0.11 8.36 -6.33
N PRO A 19 0.99 7.62 -6.12
CA PRO A 19 2.21 8.17 -5.55
C PRO A 19 3.02 9.02 -6.56
N VAL A 20 2.77 8.82 -7.86
CA VAL A 20 3.51 9.41 -8.99
C VAL A 20 2.56 9.88 -10.09
N GLN A 21 3.06 10.72 -11.00
CA GLN A 21 2.35 11.04 -12.23
C GLN A 21 2.67 9.98 -13.30
N GLU A 22 1.67 9.33 -13.88
CA GLU A 22 1.84 8.27 -14.88
C GLU A 22 0.52 7.98 -15.62
N ILE A 23 0.57 7.18 -16.69
CA ILE A 23 -0.61 6.59 -17.33
C ILE A 23 -1.06 5.34 -16.58
N LEU A 24 -2.37 5.23 -16.32
CA LEU A 24 -2.98 4.02 -15.77
C LEU A 24 -3.02 2.94 -16.85
N ALA A 25 -2.34 1.82 -16.63
CA ALA A 25 -2.33 0.70 -17.58
C ALA A 25 -3.57 -0.19 -17.40
N GLU A 26 -3.91 -0.52 -16.15
CA GLU A 26 -5.00 -1.45 -15.84
C GLU A 26 -5.57 -1.17 -14.44
N VAL A 27 -6.85 -1.50 -14.25
CA VAL A 27 -7.51 -1.53 -12.93
C VAL A 27 -8.02 -2.94 -12.69
N PHE A 28 -7.71 -3.51 -11.53
CA PHE A 28 -7.96 -4.91 -11.18
C PHE A 28 -9.22 -5.13 -10.34
N VAL A 29 -9.93 -4.06 -9.99
CA VAL A 29 -11.07 -4.08 -9.07
C VAL A 29 -12.22 -3.22 -9.57
N GLU A 30 -13.42 -3.64 -9.23
CA GLU A 30 -14.67 -2.92 -9.47
C GLU A 30 -15.30 -2.44 -8.17
N GLU A 31 -16.28 -1.53 -8.27
CA GLU A 31 -17.08 -1.12 -7.12
C GLU A 31 -17.88 -2.32 -6.57
N GLY A 32 -17.83 -2.51 -5.26
CA GLY A 32 -18.41 -3.64 -4.55
C GLY A 32 -17.42 -4.78 -4.26
N ASP A 33 -16.23 -4.77 -4.86
CA ASP A 33 -15.23 -5.81 -4.62
C ASP A 33 -14.66 -5.75 -3.20
N THR A 34 -14.45 -6.92 -2.61
CA THR A 34 -13.72 -7.05 -1.34
C THR A 34 -12.22 -7.18 -1.61
N VAL A 35 -11.43 -6.36 -0.91
CA VAL A 35 -9.98 -6.28 -1.08
C VAL A 35 -9.26 -6.46 0.25
N LYS A 36 -8.05 -7.03 0.19
CA LYS A 36 -7.16 -7.18 1.34
C LYS A 36 -6.03 -6.15 1.34
N LYS A 37 -5.49 -5.84 2.51
CA LYS A 37 -4.28 -5.04 2.64
C LYS A 37 -3.14 -5.68 1.83
N GLY A 38 -2.51 -4.87 0.98
CA GLY A 38 -1.43 -5.28 0.07
C GLY A 38 -1.91 -5.83 -1.27
N GLN A 39 -3.22 -6.06 -1.46
CA GLN A 39 -3.78 -6.51 -2.73
C GLN A 39 -3.58 -5.42 -3.81
N PRO A 40 -3.04 -5.78 -5.00
CA PRO A 40 -3.01 -4.88 -6.15
C PRO A 40 -4.43 -4.46 -6.55
N LEU A 41 -4.60 -3.15 -6.78
CA LEU A 41 -5.86 -2.55 -7.19
C LEU A 41 -5.78 -1.97 -8.59
N ALA A 42 -4.63 -1.42 -8.96
CA ALA A 42 -4.37 -0.90 -10.29
C ALA A 42 -2.88 -0.93 -10.62
N GLN A 43 -2.56 -0.89 -11.90
CA GLN A 43 -1.21 -0.86 -12.43
C GLN A 43 -1.01 0.40 -13.26
N LEU A 44 0.05 1.14 -12.95
CA LEU A 44 0.57 2.23 -13.76
C LEU A 44 1.53 1.66 -14.82
N PHE A 45 1.72 2.37 -15.91
CA PHE A 45 2.71 1.98 -16.92
C PHE A 45 4.12 1.94 -16.32
N ASP A 46 4.82 0.81 -16.47
CA ASP A 46 6.04 0.51 -15.71
C ASP A 46 7.18 -0.10 -16.55
N GLU A 47 7.06 -0.12 -17.88
CA GLU A 47 8.05 -0.80 -18.75
C GLU A 47 9.49 -0.30 -18.51
N LYS A 48 9.67 1.01 -18.30
CA LYS A 48 10.98 1.61 -18.04
C LYS A 48 11.54 1.15 -16.70
N GLU A 49 10.73 1.17 -15.66
CA GLU A 49 11.07 0.76 -14.31
C GLU A 49 11.39 -0.75 -14.26
N GLN A 50 10.67 -1.58 -15.02
CA GLN A 50 11.00 -3.00 -15.16
C GLN A 50 12.36 -3.22 -15.81
N ILE A 51 12.70 -2.46 -16.86
CA ILE A 51 14.01 -2.54 -17.51
C ILE A 51 15.12 -2.08 -16.56
N GLU A 52 14.94 -0.95 -15.86
CA GLU A 52 15.91 -0.46 -14.88
C GLU A 52 16.11 -1.43 -13.72
N PHE A 53 15.02 -1.98 -13.17
CA PHE A 53 15.08 -3.00 -12.12
C PHE A 53 15.91 -4.21 -12.56
N ARG A 54 15.63 -4.77 -13.75
CA ARG A 54 16.41 -5.90 -14.29
C ARG A 54 17.89 -5.55 -14.48
N ARG A 55 18.20 -4.32 -14.89
CA ARG A 55 19.59 -3.87 -15.06
C ARG A 55 20.33 -3.88 -13.71
N PHE A 56 19.74 -3.30 -12.67
CA PHE A 56 20.38 -3.23 -11.36
C PHE A 56 20.37 -4.56 -10.62
N GLU A 57 19.37 -5.42 -10.85
CA GLU A 57 19.38 -6.80 -10.37
C GLU A 57 20.61 -7.57 -10.90
N LYS A 58 20.91 -7.45 -12.20
CA LYS A 58 22.09 -8.09 -12.79
C LYS A 58 23.41 -7.47 -12.35
N LEU A 59 23.44 -6.16 -12.10
CA LEU A 59 24.62 -5.51 -11.56
C LEU A 59 24.90 -5.98 -10.12
N LEU A 60 23.87 -6.05 -9.28
CA LEU A 60 23.97 -6.57 -7.92
C LEU A 60 24.46 -8.03 -7.89
N GLU A 61 23.88 -8.88 -8.74
CA GLU A 61 24.31 -10.28 -8.89
C GLU A 61 25.81 -10.38 -9.21
N LYS A 62 26.28 -9.57 -10.16
CA LYS A 62 27.70 -9.50 -10.52
C LYS A 62 28.57 -9.02 -9.34
N ARG A 63 28.23 -7.89 -8.71
CA ARG A 63 29.05 -7.34 -7.62
C ARG A 63 29.09 -8.26 -6.41
N LYS A 64 28.01 -8.99 -6.15
CA LYS A 64 27.97 -10.02 -5.10
C LYS A 64 28.95 -11.15 -5.38
N PHE A 65 29.02 -11.60 -6.64
CA PHE A 65 30.01 -12.59 -7.05
C PHE A 65 31.45 -12.06 -6.91
N ASP A 66 31.72 -10.84 -7.39
CA ASP A 66 33.05 -10.21 -7.35
C ASP A 66 33.54 -10.00 -5.89
N ALA A 67 32.66 -9.54 -5.00
CA ALA A 67 32.96 -9.39 -3.58
C ALA A 67 33.24 -10.75 -2.90
N GLN A 68 32.42 -11.77 -3.18
CA GLN A 68 32.62 -13.11 -2.63
C GLN A 68 33.93 -13.74 -3.11
N ALA A 69 34.28 -13.57 -4.39
CA ALA A 69 35.54 -14.02 -4.95
C ALA A 69 36.73 -13.29 -4.29
N SER A 70 36.62 -11.97 -4.11
CA SER A 70 37.65 -11.14 -3.47
C SER A 70 37.87 -11.54 -2.02
N GLU A 71 36.80 -11.83 -1.27
CA GLU A 71 36.86 -12.33 0.11
C GLU A 71 37.60 -13.67 0.19
N ASN A 72 37.30 -14.60 -0.72
CA ASN A 72 37.97 -15.91 -0.78
C ASN A 72 39.46 -15.78 -1.10
N LEU A 73 39.84 -14.89 -2.02
CA LEU A 73 41.24 -14.62 -2.35
C LEU A 73 41.99 -13.94 -1.19
N LEU A 74 41.33 -13.04 -0.45
CA LEU A 74 41.90 -12.45 0.76
C LEU A 74 42.19 -13.51 1.83
N LYS A 75 41.23 -14.43 2.07
CA LYS A 75 41.42 -15.58 2.99
C LYS A 75 42.58 -16.49 2.56
N GLY A 76 42.82 -16.62 1.27
CA GLY A 76 43.98 -17.32 0.70
C GLY A 76 45.30 -16.53 0.69
N ASN A 77 45.32 -15.30 1.23
CA ASN A 77 46.45 -14.34 1.12
C ASN A 77 46.86 -14.01 -0.33
N LEU A 78 45.95 -14.16 -1.29
CA LEU A 78 46.17 -13.90 -2.72
C LEU A 78 45.71 -12.50 -3.17
N LEU A 79 45.08 -11.74 -2.27
CA LEU A 79 44.55 -10.39 -2.53
C LEU A 79 44.86 -9.47 -1.34
N SER A 80 45.06 -8.17 -1.60
CA SER A 80 45.23 -7.18 -0.53
C SER A 80 43.89 -6.85 0.15
N LYS A 81 43.94 -6.51 1.43
CA LYS A 81 42.76 -6.07 2.20
C LYS A 81 42.06 -4.87 1.55
N GLU A 82 42.83 -3.93 1.02
CA GLU A 82 42.32 -2.74 0.31
C GLU A 82 41.44 -3.12 -0.88
N LYS A 83 41.87 -4.08 -1.72
CA LYS A 83 41.10 -4.53 -2.87
C LYS A 83 39.83 -5.27 -2.47
N ALA A 84 39.89 -6.08 -1.41
CA ALA A 84 38.70 -6.75 -0.88
C ALA A 84 37.67 -5.74 -0.34
N LEU A 85 38.12 -4.74 0.42
CA LEU A 85 37.26 -3.66 0.92
C LEU A 85 36.65 -2.83 -0.23
N ALA A 86 37.42 -2.57 -1.30
CA ALA A 86 36.89 -1.90 -2.48
C ALA A 86 35.75 -2.69 -3.14
N ALA A 87 35.91 -4.01 -3.30
CA ALA A 87 34.87 -4.87 -3.87
C ALA A 87 33.61 -4.94 -2.98
N GLU A 88 33.79 -4.95 -1.66
CA GLU A 88 32.69 -4.89 -0.68
C GLU A 88 31.92 -3.57 -0.77
N ALA A 89 32.62 -2.43 -0.86
CA ALA A 89 31.99 -1.12 -1.05
C ALA A 89 31.22 -1.03 -2.38
N GLU A 90 31.75 -1.61 -3.46
CA GLU A 90 31.05 -1.67 -4.75
C GLU A 90 29.79 -2.55 -4.71
N LEU A 91 29.79 -3.62 -3.91
CA LEU A 91 28.60 -4.42 -3.64
C LEU A 91 27.55 -3.61 -2.87
N GLU A 92 27.95 -2.88 -1.84
CA GLU A 92 27.03 -2.03 -1.07
C GLU A 92 26.37 -0.97 -1.96
N LEU A 93 27.14 -0.30 -2.84
CA LEU A 93 26.59 0.64 -3.81
C LEU A 93 25.59 -0.01 -4.77
N ALA A 94 25.91 -1.20 -5.30
CA ALA A 94 25.00 -1.91 -6.19
C ALA A 94 23.71 -2.37 -5.48
N GLN A 95 23.77 -2.65 -4.18
CA GLN A 95 22.58 -2.96 -3.37
C GLN A 95 21.67 -1.74 -3.25
N VAL A 96 22.24 -0.55 -2.97
CA VAL A 96 21.48 0.70 -2.91
C VAL A 96 20.80 1.00 -4.25
N ASP A 97 21.51 0.85 -5.36
CA ASP A 97 20.94 1.08 -6.68
C ASP A 97 19.81 0.10 -7.02
N TYR A 98 19.95 -1.18 -6.63
CA TYR A 98 18.91 -2.19 -6.76
C TYR A 98 17.66 -1.81 -5.96
N ASP A 99 17.82 -1.42 -4.70
CA ASP A 99 16.71 -1.07 -3.81
C ASP A 99 15.97 0.17 -4.31
N LEU A 100 16.69 1.15 -4.88
CA LEU A 100 16.09 2.32 -5.52
C LEU A 100 15.26 1.93 -6.75
N ALA A 101 15.80 1.10 -7.64
CA ALA A 101 15.09 0.66 -8.84
C ALA A 101 13.86 -0.21 -8.49
N LYS A 102 13.99 -1.07 -7.46
CA LYS A 102 12.88 -1.87 -6.93
C LYS A 102 11.76 -1.00 -6.39
N THR A 103 12.09 0.01 -5.59
CA THR A 103 11.09 0.92 -5.00
C THR A 103 10.31 1.66 -6.09
N LYS A 104 11.02 2.19 -7.11
CA LYS A 104 10.37 2.85 -8.25
C LYS A 104 9.42 1.93 -9.01
N LEU A 105 9.80 0.65 -9.18
CA LEU A 105 8.92 -0.33 -9.81
C LEU A 105 7.69 -0.64 -8.94
N GLU A 106 7.89 -0.81 -7.63
CA GLU A 106 6.80 -1.07 -6.70
C GLU A 106 5.80 0.09 -6.60
N GLU A 107 6.25 1.34 -6.77
CA GLU A 107 5.40 2.54 -6.84
C GLU A 107 4.43 2.51 -8.04
N LYS A 108 4.71 1.71 -9.06
CA LYS A 108 3.82 1.56 -10.23
C LYS A 108 2.63 0.64 -9.97
N THR A 109 2.66 -0.17 -8.91
CA THR A 109 1.50 -0.99 -8.53
C THR A 109 0.76 -0.33 -7.36
N ILE A 110 -0.45 0.15 -7.62
CA ILE A 110 -1.33 0.72 -6.58
C ILE A 110 -1.92 -0.43 -5.77
N LYS A 111 -1.72 -0.41 -4.45
CA LYS A 111 -2.15 -1.48 -3.54
C LYS A 111 -3.09 -0.96 -2.46
N SER A 112 -3.97 -1.81 -1.97
CA SER A 112 -4.78 -1.47 -0.81
C SER A 112 -3.93 -1.35 0.46
N THR A 113 -4.19 -0.32 1.27
CA THR A 113 -3.53 -0.13 2.57
C THR A 113 -4.33 -0.71 3.73
N VAL A 114 -5.56 -1.16 3.47
CA VAL A 114 -6.52 -1.71 4.44
C VAL A 114 -7.30 -2.88 3.84
N ASP A 115 -7.84 -3.74 4.71
CA ASP A 115 -8.90 -4.67 4.30
C ASP A 115 -10.23 -3.93 4.21
N GLY A 116 -11.06 -4.23 3.21
CA GLY A 116 -12.35 -3.55 3.06
C GLY A 116 -13.04 -3.82 1.74
N ILE A 117 -14.02 -2.97 1.43
CA ILE A 117 -14.81 -3.00 0.19
C ILE A 117 -14.51 -1.74 -0.61
N VAL A 118 -14.29 -1.91 -1.92
CA VAL A 118 -14.17 -0.80 -2.86
C VAL A 118 -15.54 -0.14 -3.00
N ILE A 119 -15.68 1.11 -2.58
CA ILE A 119 -16.95 1.84 -2.69
C ILE A 119 -16.98 2.81 -3.85
N ARG A 120 -15.81 3.22 -4.34
CA ARG A 120 -15.68 4.11 -5.50
C ARG A 120 -14.42 3.83 -6.29
N ARG A 121 -14.57 3.81 -7.62
CA ARG A 121 -13.47 3.82 -8.60
C ARG A 121 -13.53 5.13 -9.38
N MET A 122 -12.48 5.93 -9.29
CA MET A 122 -12.43 7.31 -9.82
C MET A 122 -11.57 7.45 -11.09
N VAL A 123 -11.09 6.33 -11.64
CA VAL A 123 -10.16 6.31 -12.78
C VAL A 123 -10.43 5.15 -13.73
N GLU A 124 -10.11 5.37 -15.00
CA GLU A 124 -10.22 4.40 -16.09
C GLU A 124 -8.86 4.04 -16.71
N PRO A 125 -8.65 2.79 -17.16
CA PRO A 125 -7.46 2.43 -17.93
C PRO A 125 -7.22 3.38 -19.12
N GLY A 126 -5.98 3.80 -19.31
CA GLY A 126 -5.55 4.77 -20.32
C GLY A 126 -5.57 6.23 -19.87
N GLU A 127 -6.16 6.54 -18.71
CA GLU A 127 -6.11 7.89 -18.16
C GLU A 127 -4.71 8.27 -17.66
N SER A 128 -4.35 9.54 -17.82
CA SER A 128 -3.20 10.14 -17.13
C SER A 128 -3.62 10.50 -15.72
N VAL A 129 -2.86 10.05 -14.73
CA VAL A 129 -3.07 10.39 -13.32
C VAL A 129 -1.92 11.24 -12.80
N ASP A 130 -2.24 12.19 -11.93
CA ASP A 130 -1.28 13.04 -11.24
C ASP A 130 -0.89 12.49 -9.86
N ARG A 131 0.25 12.95 -9.35
CA ARG A 131 0.67 12.64 -7.98
C ARG A 131 -0.38 13.14 -6.96
N ILE A 132 -0.71 12.28 -6.01
CA ILE A 132 -1.74 12.47 -4.95
C ILE A 132 -3.18 12.44 -5.49
N GLN A 133 -3.40 12.29 -6.81
CA GLN A 133 -4.74 12.14 -7.37
C GLN A 133 -5.44 10.90 -6.76
N PRO A 134 -6.65 11.08 -6.18
CA PRO A 134 -7.49 9.97 -5.72
C PRO A 134 -7.83 9.01 -6.85
N LEU A 135 -7.67 7.71 -6.59
CA LEU A 135 -7.96 6.65 -7.58
C LEU A 135 -9.11 5.77 -7.12
N ILE A 136 -9.02 5.26 -5.88
CA ILE A 136 -9.95 4.24 -5.35
C ILE A 136 -10.26 4.56 -3.89
N GLU A 137 -11.51 4.44 -3.49
CA GLU A 137 -11.94 4.56 -2.10
C GLU A 137 -12.29 3.18 -1.53
N VAL A 138 -11.62 2.80 -0.45
CA VAL A 138 -11.82 1.52 0.25
C VAL A 138 -12.31 1.77 1.66
N VAL A 139 -13.38 1.06 2.03
CA VAL A 139 -14.02 1.19 3.33
C VAL A 139 -13.91 -0.11 4.11
N ASN A 140 -13.42 -0.04 5.35
CA ASN A 140 -13.47 -1.16 6.27
C ASN A 140 -14.81 -1.19 7.00
N ILE A 141 -15.56 -2.28 6.80
CA ILE A 141 -16.89 -2.49 7.41
C ILE A 141 -16.87 -3.51 8.57
N ASP A 142 -15.70 -4.00 8.99
CA ASP A 142 -15.60 -4.94 10.12
C ASP A 142 -16.06 -4.30 11.44
N ARG A 143 -16.01 -2.97 11.49
CA ARG A 143 -16.59 -2.16 12.56
C ARG A 143 -17.47 -1.07 11.94
N LEU A 144 -18.69 -0.97 12.44
CA LEU A 144 -19.60 0.12 12.13
C LEU A 144 -19.71 1.04 13.34
N THR A 145 -19.71 2.34 13.07
CA THR A 145 -20.00 3.36 14.08
C THR A 145 -21.44 3.79 13.87
N LEU A 146 -22.27 3.65 14.91
CA LEU A 146 -23.63 4.16 14.89
C LEU A 146 -23.62 5.61 15.34
N GLN A 147 -24.15 6.49 14.50
CA GLN A 147 -24.41 7.88 14.84
C GLN A 147 -25.92 8.06 14.94
N PHE A 148 -26.39 8.58 16.08
CA PHE A 148 -27.80 8.81 16.33
C PHE A 148 -27.99 10.13 17.07
N TYR A 149 -29.16 10.71 16.90
CA TYR A 149 -29.51 11.97 17.56
C TYR A 149 -30.14 11.67 18.92
N LEU A 150 -29.64 12.32 19.96
CA LEU A 150 -30.17 12.21 21.32
C LEU A 150 -30.94 13.47 21.68
N GLU A 151 -32.14 13.28 22.22
CA GLU A 151 -32.88 14.37 22.86
C GLU A 151 -32.13 14.83 24.12
N PRO A 152 -32.06 16.14 24.41
CA PRO A 152 -31.34 16.67 25.57
C PRO A 152 -31.75 16.04 26.91
N ALA A 153 -33.01 15.63 27.05
CA ALA A 153 -33.53 14.98 28.26
C ALA A 153 -32.88 13.61 28.57
N LEU A 154 -32.20 13.00 27.59
CA LEU A 154 -31.51 11.72 27.75
C LEU A 154 -30.03 11.88 28.09
N LEU A 155 -29.45 13.08 27.97
CA LEU A 155 -28.03 13.34 28.23
C LEU A 155 -27.64 13.06 29.69
N ASP A 156 -28.51 13.40 30.65
CA ASP A 156 -28.25 13.20 32.08
C ASP A 156 -28.18 11.70 32.47
N ARG A 157 -28.56 10.81 31.57
CA ARG A 157 -28.63 9.35 31.79
C ARG A 157 -27.53 8.58 31.08
N LEU A 158 -26.60 9.28 30.44
CA LEU A 158 -25.54 8.70 29.60
C LEU A 158 -24.18 9.25 29.99
N ALA A 159 -23.21 8.35 30.14
CA ALA A 159 -21.81 8.68 30.36
C ALA A 159 -20.93 8.11 29.24
N ILE A 160 -19.79 8.76 28.99
CA ILE A 160 -18.78 8.24 28.07
C ILE A 160 -18.26 6.91 28.63
N GLY A 161 -18.33 5.86 27.82
CA GLY A 161 -17.92 4.50 28.20
C GLY A 161 -19.09 3.56 28.49
N ASP A 162 -20.33 4.07 28.53
CA ASP A 162 -21.51 3.22 28.70
C ASP A 162 -21.63 2.19 27.58
N GLN A 163 -21.87 0.93 27.97
CA GLN A 163 -22.19 -0.15 27.04
C GLN A 163 -23.71 -0.29 26.93
N ILE A 164 -24.25 0.10 25.79
CA ILE A 164 -25.70 0.12 25.56
C ILE A 164 -26.05 -0.96 24.54
N PRO A 165 -26.86 -1.97 24.91
CA PRO A 165 -27.39 -2.91 23.93
C PRO A 165 -28.36 -2.17 23.01
N PHE A 166 -28.18 -2.32 21.70
CA PHE A 166 -29.05 -1.74 20.69
C PHE A 166 -29.61 -2.83 19.78
N HIS A 167 -30.71 -2.51 19.09
CA HIS A 167 -31.30 -3.35 18.06
C HIS A 167 -31.62 -2.46 16.85
N ILE A 168 -31.16 -2.85 15.68
CA ILE A 168 -31.43 -2.14 14.43
C ILE A 168 -32.76 -2.65 13.90
N THR A 169 -33.75 -1.78 13.78
CA THR A 169 -35.13 -2.16 13.40
C THR A 169 -35.35 -2.30 11.90
N ASP A 170 -34.49 -1.69 11.06
CA ASP A 170 -34.64 -1.65 9.58
C ASP A 170 -33.46 -2.30 8.83
N ALA A 171 -32.85 -3.35 9.38
CA ALA A 171 -31.81 -4.08 8.64
C ALA A 171 -32.45 -4.85 7.47
N PRO A 172 -31.95 -4.72 6.21
CA PRO A 172 -32.40 -5.58 5.12
C PRO A 172 -32.06 -7.04 5.42
N GLU A 173 -32.97 -7.97 5.09
CA GLU A 173 -32.78 -9.43 5.19
C GLU A 173 -31.57 -9.92 4.37
#